data_AF-A0A2Z2MBH1-F1
#
_entry.id   AF-A0A2Z2MBH1-F1
#
_cell.length_a   1.000
_cell.length_b   1.000
_cell.length_c   1.000
_cell.angle_alpha   90.00
_cell.angle_beta   90.00
_cell.angle_gamma   90.00
#
_symmetry.space_group_name_H-M   'P 1'
#
loop_
_entity.id
_entity.type
_entity.pdbx_description
1 polymer ?
#
loop_
_entity_poly.entity_id
_entity_poly.type
_entity_poly.pdbx_seq_one_letter_code
_entity_poly.pdbx_strand_id
1 'polypeptide(L)'
;MRRAVIVFAALVVFVLLGSGFVSAYEFQAYGKVTRVIDGDTVWFYSYYGYRAGESFKVRFADINAPEIYTQEGQESKAALQWLFDNYGYYVYLDVDDVYETDHYGRVVAVVYLPFWDYGYALNVNEWLVESGYASIWNHYNEFNPYSWSLWVPI
;
A
#
# COMPACT_ATOMS: atom_id res chain seq x y z
N MET A 1 4.31 -27.72 -45.33
CA MET A 1 3.03 -27.17 -44.81
C MET A 1 2.68 -27.69 -43.42
N ARG A 2 2.62 -29.00 -43.14
CA ARG A 2 2.24 -29.54 -41.81
C ARG A 2 3.19 -29.22 -40.64
N ARG A 3 4.50 -29.13 -40.88
CA ARG A 3 5.50 -28.77 -39.84
C ARG A 3 5.47 -27.29 -39.44
N ALA A 4 5.11 -26.39 -40.35
CA ALA A 4 4.99 -24.95 -40.06
C ALA A 4 3.76 -24.63 -39.19
N VAL A 5 2.66 -25.38 -39.38
CA VAL A 5 1.44 -25.24 -38.57
C VAL A 5 1.66 -25.67 -37.11
N ILE A 6 2.45 -26.73 -36.89
CA ILE A 6 2.77 -27.23 -35.54
C ILE A 6 3.67 -26.24 -34.78
N VAL A 7 4.65 -25.62 -35.46
CA VAL A 7 5.51 -24.60 -34.85
C VAL A 7 4.72 -23.32 -34.52
N PHE A 8 3.77 -22.93 -35.38
CA PHE A 8 2.91 -21.76 -35.12
C PHE A 8 1.95 -22.01 -33.94
N ALA A 9 1.39 -23.22 -33.82
CA ALA A 9 0.53 -23.60 -32.70
C ALA A 9 1.29 -23.64 -31.35
N ALA A 10 2.53 -24.13 -31.34
CA ALA A 10 3.36 -24.15 -30.13
C ALA A 10 3.76 -22.74 -29.66
N LEU A 11 3.96 -21.80 -30.61
CA LEU A 11 4.31 -20.41 -30.30
C LEU A 11 3.11 -19.63 -29.73
N VAL A 12 1.89 -19.92 -30.20
CA VAL A 12 0.65 -19.34 -29.65
C VAL A 12 0.37 -19.85 -28.24
N VAL A 13 0.63 -21.14 -27.96
CA VAL A 13 0.48 -21.71 -26.61
C VAL A 13 1.51 -21.14 -25.63
N PHE A 14 2.75 -20.88 -26.07
CA PHE A 14 3.78 -20.27 -25.22
C PHE A 14 3.47 -18.81 -24.87
N VAL A 15 2.85 -18.05 -25.79
CA VAL A 15 2.39 -16.68 -25.53
C VAL A 15 1.21 -16.64 -24.54
N LEU A 16 0.31 -17.63 -24.58
CA LEU A 16 -0.84 -17.71 -23.66
C LEU A 16 -0.50 -18.22 -22.25
N LEU A 17 0.65 -18.90 -22.09
CA LEU A 17 1.16 -19.34 -20.77
C LEU A 17 2.12 -18.33 -20.14
N GLY A 18 2.53 -17.29 -20.89
CA GLY A 18 3.47 -16.25 -20.44
C GLY A 18 2.81 -15.02 -19.82
N SER A 19 1.48 -14.93 -19.82
CA SER A 19 0.74 -14.00 -18.98
C SER A 19 0.85 -14.44 -17.53
N GLY A 20 2.01 -14.19 -16.93
CA GLY A 20 2.19 -14.26 -15.49
C GLY A 20 1.08 -13.46 -14.84
N PHE A 21 0.50 -14.03 -13.78
CA PHE A 21 -0.43 -13.33 -12.92
C PHE A 21 0.26 -12.03 -12.47
N VAL A 22 -0.11 -10.91 -13.07
CA VAL A 22 0.08 -9.62 -12.40
C VAL A 22 -0.82 -9.76 -11.19
N SER A 23 -0.23 -9.93 -10.01
CA SER A 23 -0.97 -9.71 -8.76
C SER A 23 -1.44 -8.27 -8.86
N ALA A 24 -2.74 -8.09 -9.13
CA ALA A 24 -3.32 -6.76 -9.13
C ALA A 24 -3.19 -6.26 -7.69
N TYR A 25 -2.66 -5.04 -7.52
CA TYR A 25 -2.75 -4.38 -6.23
C TYR A 25 -4.22 -4.20 -5.87
N GLU A 26 -4.59 -4.53 -4.63
CA GLU A 26 -5.98 -4.51 -4.21
C GLU A 26 -6.32 -3.13 -3.63
N PHE A 27 -6.74 -2.21 -4.50
CA PHE A 27 -7.20 -0.90 -4.04
C PHE A 27 -8.65 -0.96 -3.57
N GLN A 28 -8.83 -1.40 -2.34
CA GLN A 28 -10.15 -1.65 -1.74
C GLN A 28 -10.82 -0.38 -1.23
N ALA A 29 -10.08 0.69 -0.89
CA ALA A 29 -10.66 1.98 -0.53
C ALA A 29 -9.96 3.16 -1.22
N TYR A 30 -10.71 4.22 -1.54
CA TYR A 30 -10.16 5.51 -1.92
C TYR A 30 -10.74 6.60 -1.04
N GLY A 31 -9.89 7.52 -0.59
CA GLY A 31 -10.34 8.55 0.33
C GLY A 31 -9.24 9.52 0.70
N LYS A 32 -9.42 10.19 1.84
CA LYS A 32 -8.55 11.27 2.29
C LYS A 32 -7.97 10.98 3.66
N VAL A 33 -6.65 11.12 3.80
CA VAL A 33 -6.00 11.26 5.09
C VAL A 33 -6.41 12.61 5.69
N THR A 34 -7.11 12.58 6.83
CA THR A 34 -7.63 13.79 7.49
C THR A 34 -6.75 14.26 8.64
N ARG A 35 -5.92 13.38 9.18
CA ARG A 35 -4.96 13.70 10.25
C ARG A 35 -3.87 12.65 10.35
N VAL A 36 -2.60 13.07 10.42
CA VAL A 36 -1.48 12.21 10.80
C VAL A 36 -1.40 12.13 12.34
N ILE A 37 -1.49 10.92 12.90
CA ILE A 37 -1.42 10.70 14.35
C ILE A 37 0.03 10.60 14.80
N ASP A 38 0.77 9.67 14.20
CA ASP A 38 2.19 9.37 14.40
C ASP A 38 2.80 8.80 13.10
N GLY A 39 3.98 8.17 13.19
CA GLY A 39 4.74 7.69 12.03
C GLY A 39 4.17 6.47 11.31
N ASP A 40 3.11 5.83 11.83
CA ASP A 40 2.47 4.67 11.19
C ASP A 40 0.95 4.60 11.37
N THR A 41 0.34 5.67 11.91
CA THR A 41 -1.11 5.77 12.14
C THR A 41 -1.69 7.07 11.61
N VAL A 42 -2.80 6.99 10.89
CA VAL A 42 -3.55 8.15 10.37
C VAL A 42 -5.05 8.03 10.63
N TRP A 43 -5.78 9.15 10.59
CA TRP A 43 -7.21 9.15 10.34
C TRP A 43 -7.48 9.24 8.85
N PHE A 44 -8.37 8.39 8.38
CA PHE A 44 -8.80 8.31 6.99
C PHE A 44 -10.31 8.47 6.90
N TYR A 45 -10.77 9.22 5.91
CA TYR A 45 -12.17 9.28 5.52
C TYR A 45 -12.33 8.62 4.15
N SER A 46 -13.14 7.56 4.09
CA SER A 46 -13.36 6.77 2.88
C SER A 46 -14.42 7.42 2.00
N TYR A 47 -14.08 7.70 0.74
CA TYR A 47 -15.03 8.17 -0.26
C TYR A 47 -15.70 7.02 -1.01
N TYR A 48 -14.92 6.00 -1.37
CA TYR A 48 -15.39 4.84 -2.12
C TYR A 48 -14.73 3.56 -1.61
N GLY A 49 -15.40 2.43 -1.80
CA GLY A 49 -14.90 1.11 -1.43
C GLY A 49 -15.13 0.78 0.04
N TYR A 50 -14.14 0.15 0.68
CA TYR A 50 -14.19 -0.29 2.07
C TYR A 50 -14.62 0.86 3.00
N ARG A 51 -15.69 0.62 3.77
CA ARG A 51 -16.32 1.57 4.71
C ARG A 51 -16.59 2.96 4.12
N ALA A 52 -17.04 3.04 2.86
CA ALA A 52 -17.36 4.31 2.20
C ALA A 52 -18.33 5.17 3.03
N GLY A 53 -17.98 6.46 3.18
CA GLY A 53 -18.71 7.43 4.00
C GLY A 53 -18.33 7.45 5.48
N GLU A 54 -17.38 6.61 5.91
CA GLU A 54 -16.92 6.54 7.30
C GLU A 54 -15.53 7.16 7.49
N SER A 55 -15.29 7.65 8.71
CA SER A 55 -13.96 8.02 9.21
C SER A 55 -13.45 6.95 10.16
N PHE A 56 -12.24 6.45 9.95
CA PHE A 56 -11.60 5.47 10.82
C PHE A 56 -10.09 5.69 10.92
N LYS A 57 -9.47 5.09 11.94
CA LYS A 57 -8.01 5.05 12.05
C LYS A 57 -7.46 3.94 11.19
N VAL A 58 -6.37 4.24 10.49
CA VAL A 58 -5.58 3.26 9.75
C VAL A 58 -4.25 3.08 10.47
N ARG A 59 -3.88 1.84 10.76
CA ARG A 59 -2.54 1.41 11.18
C ARG A 59 -1.84 0.84 9.96
N PHE A 60 -0.66 1.34 9.65
CA PHE A 60 0.07 0.92 8.47
C PHE A 60 0.50 -0.54 8.67
N ALA A 61 0.19 -1.43 7.74
CA ALA A 61 0.58 -2.83 7.82
C ALA A 61 2.11 -2.97 7.91
N ASP A 62 2.55 -3.99 8.65
CA ASP A 62 3.91 -4.55 8.73
C ASP A 62 5.10 -3.60 8.89
N ILE A 63 4.86 -2.40 9.38
CA ILE A 63 5.89 -1.46 9.78
C ILE A 63 5.69 -1.04 11.21
N ASN A 64 6.77 -0.61 11.87
CA ASN A 64 6.72 0.02 13.17
C ASN A 64 7.52 1.31 13.13
N ALA A 65 6.83 2.43 13.35
CA ALA A 65 7.49 3.70 13.60
C ALA A 65 8.00 3.76 15.05
N PRO A 66 9.04 4.55 15.34
CA PRO A 66 9.43 4.83 16.72
C PRO A 66 8.29 5.50 17.50
N GLU A 67 8.30 5.30 18.82
CA GLU A 67 7.26 5.82 19.70
C GLU A 67 7.18 7.36 19.65
N ILE A 68 5.96 7.90 19.54
CA ILE A 68 5.75 9.33 19.26
C ILE A 68 6.32 10.31 20.29
N TYR A 69 6.60 9.85 21.51
CA TYR A 69 7.21 10.64 22.57
C TYR A 69 8.74 10.71 22.47
N THR A 70 9.37 9.94 21.56
CA THR A 70 10.80 10.04 21.26
C THR A 70 11.06 11.04 20.14
N GLN A 71 12.32 11.46 20.01
CA GLN A 71 12.75 12.35 18.94
C GLN A 71 12.52 11.71 17.57
N GLU A 72 12.89 10.44 17.42
CA GLU A 72 12.76 9.67 16.19
C GLU A 72 11.28 9.47 15.81
N GLY A 73 10.38 9.32 16.79
CA GLY A 73 8.95 9.21 16.54
C GLY A 73 8.34 10.52 16.04
N GLN A 74 8.83 11.66 16.56
CA GLN A 74 8.44 12.98 16.05
C GLN A 74 8.96 13.21 14.63
N GLU A 75 10.18 12.79 14.33
CA GLU A 75 10.77 12.87 12.99
C GLU A 75 10.01 11.99 11.99
N SER A 76 9.67 10.76 12.37
CA SER A 76 8.88 9.84 11.55
C SER A 76 7.49 10.42 11.21
N LYS A 77 6.79 10.94 12.22
CA LYS A 77 5.53 11.65 12.02
C LYS A 77 5.69 12.87 11.09
N ALA A 78 6.74 13.67 11.30
CA ALA A 78 7.00 14.86 10.49
C ALA A 78 7.29 14.49 9.04
N ALA A 79 7.99 13.39 8.79
CA ALA A 79 8.26 12.88 7.45
C ALA A 79 6.96 12.43 6.73
N LEU A 80 6.10 11.67 7.41
CA LEU A 80 4.81 11.28 6.87
C LEU A 80 3.91 12.49 6.58
N GLN A 81 3.90 13.47 7.49
CA GLN A 81 3.18 14.73 7.33
C GLN A 81 3.72 15.53 6.14
N TRP A 82 5.04 15.66 6.01
CA TRP A 82 5.70 16.32 4.89
C TRP A 82 5.36 15.66 3.55
N LEU A 83 5.33 14.32 3.48
CA LEU A 83 4.96 13.60 2.27
C LEU A 83 3.56 14.01 1.79
N PHE A 84 2.56 13.98 2.68
CA PHE A 84 1.21 14.37 2.32
C PHE A 84 1.06 15.87 2.01
N ASP A 85 1.80 16.74 2.71
CA ASP A 85 1.78 18.19 2.43
C ASP A 85 2.32 18.55 1.04
N ASN A 86 3.29 17.78 0.52
CA ASN A 86 3.91 18.05 -0.77
C ASN A 86 3.24 17.33 -1.95
N TYR A 87 2.69 16.13 -1.72
CA TYR A 87 2.19 15.27 -2.79
C TYR A 87 0.67 15.02 -2.72
N GLY A 88 0.01 15.41 -1.64
CA GLY A 88 -1.43 15.34 -1.47
C GLY A 88 -1.88 14.31 -0.43
N TYR A 89 -3.16 14.40 -0.06
CA TYR A 89 -3.75 13.62 1.03
C TYR A 89 -4.74 12.54 0.56
N TYR A 90 -4.94 12.41 -0.75
CA TYR A 90 -5.87 11.44 -1.31
C TYR A 90 -5.12 10.15 -1.61
N VAL A 91 -5.53 9.05 -1.00
CA VAL A 91 -4.79 7.78 -1.04
C VAL A 91 -5.72 6.61 -1.31
N TYR A 92 -5.15 5.51 -1.79
CA TYR A 92 -5.76 4.20 -1.79
C TYR A 92 -5.33 3.40 -0.55
N LEU A 93 -6.21 2.53 -0.10
CA LEU A 93 -5.91 1.52 0.91
C LEU A 93 -6.07 0.13 0.30
N ASP A 94 -5.11 -0.73 0.63
CA ASP A 94 -5.17 -2.18 0.52
C ASP A 94 -5.28 -2.70 1.97
N VAL A 95 -6.46 -3.20 2.36
CA VAL A 95 -6.85 -3.51 3.74
C VAL A 95 -6.64 -4.99 3.98
N ASP A 96 -6.03 -5.34 5.11
CA ASP A 96 -5.76 -6.74 5.49
C ASP A 96 -7.03 -7.62 5.44
N ASP A 97 -7.06 -8.59 4.54
CA ASP A 97 -8.13 -9.56 4.38
C ASP A 97 -8.17 -10.64 5.48
N VAL A 98 -7.14 -10.75 6.34
CA VAL A 98 -7.09 -11.77 7.40
C VAL A 98 -7.85 -11.32 8.64
N TYR A 99 -7.53 -10.15 9.17
CA TYR A 99 -8.14 -9.63 10.40
C TYR A 99 -8.87 -8.31 10.22
N GLU A 100 -8.60 -7.56 9.14
CA GLU A 100 -9.01 -6.19 8.83
C GLU A 100 -8.57 -5.13 9.84
N THR A 101 -8.59 -5.45 11.13
CA THR A 101 -8.33 -4.54 12.24
C THR A 101 -7.42 -5.16 13.28
N ASP A 102 -6.61 -4.32 13.92
CA ASP A 102 -5.84 -4.73 15.09
C ASP A 102 -6.70 -4.80 16.37
N HIS A 103 -6.09 -5.23 17.49
CA HIS A 103 -6.79 -5.34 18.77
C HIS A 103 -7.24 -3.99 19.38
N TYR A 104 -6.84 -2.85 18.80
CA TYR A 104 -7.33 -1.52 19.16
C TYR A 104 -8.47 -1.04 18.25
N GLY A 105 -8.88 -1.84 17.27
CA GLY A 105 -9.91 -1.49 16.29
C GLY A 105 -9.44 -0.51 15.21
N ARG A 106 -8.12 -0.40 14.98
CA ARG A 106 -7.58 0.36 13.84
C ARG A 106 -7.57 -0.55 12.62
N VAL A 107 -7.99 -0.05 11.47
CA VAL A 107 -7.93 -0.77 10.20
C VAL A 107 -6.47 -0.95 9.81
N VAL A 108 -6.04 -2.18 9.53
CA VAL A 108 -4.67 -2.50 9.11
C VAL A 108 -4.60 -2.46 7.59
N ALA A 109 -3.73 -1.62 7.02
CA ALA A 109 -3.67 -1.45 5.57
C ALA A 109 -2.28 -1.03 5.05
N VAL A 110 -1.99 -1.36 3.80
CA VAL A 110 -0.95 -0.69 3.01
C VAL A 110 -1.55 0.57 2.38
N VAL A 111 -0.84 1.70 2.52
CA VAL A 111 -1.31 3.00 2.03
C VAL A 111 -0.58 3.36 0.74
N TYR A 112 -1.35 3.71 -0.29
CA TYR A 112 -0.83 4.07 -1.60
C TYR A 112 -1.18 5.50 -1.99
N LEU A 113 -0.17 6.33 -2.22
CA LEU A 113 -0.32 7.72 -2.65
C LEU A 113 -0.21 7.80 -4.19
N PRO A 114 -1.29 8.12 -4.93
CA PRO A 114 -1.30 8.08 -6.38
C PRO A 114 -0.56 9.28 -7.02
N PHE A 115 0.21 8.98 -8.05
CA PHE A 115 0.90 9.90 -8.94
C PHE A 115 0.32 9.75 -10.36
N TRP A 116 -0.90 10.25 -10.53
CA TRP A 116 -1.76 10.05 -11.70
C TRP A 116 -1.10 10.32 -13.06
N ASP A 117 -0.34 11.40 -13.15
CA ASP A 117 0.32 11.80 -14.40
C ASP A 117 1.37 10.79 -14.88
N TYR A 118 1.80 9.88 -14.00
CA TYR A 118 2.81 8.87 -14.26
C TYR A 118 2.23 7.45 -14.34
N GLY A 119 0.98 7.21 -13.92
CA GLY A 119 0.37 5.88 -13.88
C GLY A 119 0.91 4.97 -12.78
N TYR A 120 1.37 5.56 -11.68
CA TYR A 120 1.90 4.82 -10.52
C TYR A 120 1.35 5.39 -9.21
N ALA A 121 1.46 4.62 -8.14
CA ALA A 121 1.31 5.06 -6.77
C ALA A 121 2.55 4.70 -5.96
N LEU A 122 2.84 5.54 -4.96
CA LEU A 122 3.88 5.31 -3.97
C LEU A 122 3.30 4.44 -2.85
N ASN A 123 3.92 3.31 -2.56
CA ASN A 123 3.69 2.57 -1.32
C ASN A 123 4.28 3.38 -0.15
N VAL A 124 3.42 4.01 0.64
CA VAL A 124 3.84 4.89 1.75
C VAL A 124 4.48 4.09 2.87
N ASN A 125 4.03 2.86 3.12
CA ASN A 125 4.59 1.98 4.14
C ASN A 125 6.05 1.66 3.81
N GLU A 126 6.31 1.26 2.57
CA GLU A 126 7.67 0.99 2.08
C GLU A 126 8.54 2.25 2.07
N TRP A 127 7.98 3.39 1.65
CA TRP A 127 8.70 4.66 1.66
C TRP A 127 9.19 5.05 3.06
N LEU A 128 8.38 4.83 4.11
CA LEU A 128 8.78 5.09 5.49
C LEU A 128 9.94 4.19 5.93
N VAL A 129 9.94 2.92 5.51
CA VAL A 129 11.02 1.96 5.80
C VAL A 129 12.30 2.34 5.07
N GLU A 130 12.24 2.53 3.74
CA GLU A 130 13.42 2.89 2.94
C GLU A 130 14.03 4.24 3.35
N SER A 131 13.20 5.16 3.83
CA SER A 131 13.64 6.48 4.32
C SER A 131 14.15 6.47 5.77
N GLY A 132 14.08 5.33 6.46
CA GLY A 132 14.57 5.18 7.85
C GLY A 132 13.65 5.76 8.92
N TYR A 133 12.38 6.03 8.60
CA TYR A 133 11.37 6.55 9.52
C TYR A 133 10.53 5.46 10.19
N ALA A 134 10.60 4.22 9.69
CA ALA A 134 10.01 3.04 10.29
C ALA A 134 10.90 1.82 10.05
N SER A 135 10.62 0.72 10.74
CA SER A 135 11.26 -0.58 10.51
C SER A 135 10.22 -1.63 10.15
N ILE A 136 10.60 -2.64 9.36
CA ILE A 136 9.73 -3.79 9.08
C ILE A 136 9.40 -4.49 10.40
N TRP A 137 8.10 -4.72 10.62
CA TRP A 137 7.56 -5.49 11.72
C TRP A 137 6.50 -6.44 11.18
N ASN A 138 6.95 -7.56 10.63
CA ASN A 138 6.10 -8.49 9.90
C ASN A 138 5.13 -9.25 10.82
N HIS A 139 3.83 -9.16 10.53
CA HIS A 139 2.76 -9.83 11.25
C HIS A 139 2.15 -10.96 10.41
N TYR A 140 1.28 -11.74 11.03
CA TYR A 140 0.43 -12.67 10.29
C TYR A 140 -0.77 -11.89 9.74
N ASN A 141 -0.67 -11.46 8.48
CA ASN A 141 -1.70 -10.85 7.65
C ASN A 141 -1.48 -11.33 6.20
N GLU A 142 -2.21 -10.79 5.23
CA GLU A 142 -2.03 -11.18 3.83
C GLU A 142 -0.76 -10.61 3.18
N PHE A 143 -0.17 -9.59 3.77
CA PHE A 143 0.94 -8.86 3.20
C PHE A 143 2.28 -9.56 3.45
N ASN A 144 3.27 -9.19 2.64
CA ASN A 144 4.65 -9.56 2.86
C ASN A 144 5.55 -8.33 2.63
N PRO A 145 5.98 -7.64 3.71
CA PRO A 145 6.75 -6.40 3.60
C PRO A 145 8.07 -6.57 2.86
N TYR A 146 8.65 -7.77 2.86
CA TYR A 146 9.91 -8.06 2.15
C TYR A 146 9.75 -8.19 0.64
N SER A 147 8.51 -8.14 0.13
CA SER A 147 8.20 -8.24 -1.29
C SER A 147 7.59 -6.97 -1.87
N TRP A 148 7.39 -5.94 -1.04
CA TRP A 148 6.85 -4.69 -1.49
C TRP A 148 7.78 -3.99 -2.49
N SER A 149 7.16 -3.22 -3.37
CA SER A 149 7.83 -2.27 -4.26
C SER A 149 7.46 -0.87 -3.82
N LEU A 150 8.43 0.05 -3.85
CA LEU A 150 8.20 1.45 -3.55
C LEU A 150 7.15 2.07 -4.49
N TRP A 151 7.20 1.70 -5.77
CA TRP A 151 6.29 2.21 -6.80
C TRP A 151 5.47 1.06 -7.39
N VAL A 152 4.17 1.28 -7.47
CA VAL A 152 3.20 0.29 -7.96
C VAL A 152 2.37 0.87 -9.10
N PRO A 153 2.09 0.12 -10.17
CA PRO A 153 1.25 0.62 -11.27
C PRO A 153 -0.21 0.81 -10.83
N ILE A 154 -0.87 1.87 -11.32
CA ILE A 154 -2.32 2.14 -11.08
C ILE A 154 -3.07 2.49 -12.36
#